data_AF-A0A837JAS9-F1
#
_entry.id   AF-A0A837JAS9-F1
#
_cell.length_a   1.000
_cell.length_b   1.000
_cell.length_c   1.000
_cell.angle_alpha   90.00
_cell.angle_beta   90.00
_cell.angle_gamma   90.00
#
_symmetry.space_group_name_H-M   'P 1'
#
loop_
_entity.id
_entity.type
_entity.pdbx_description
1 polymer ?
#
loop_
_entity_poly.entity_id
_entity_poly.type
_entity_poly.pdbx_seq_one_letter_code
_entity_poly.pdbx_strand_id
1 'polypeptide(L)'
;MDLIGIAENTVKIILILGLPSLIVSMIIGLVISIFSAVTQVNDASLSFVPKMIFVSAFILISLPWVGDHLETFTKDLWDIILTFGH
;
A
#
# COMPACT_ATOMS: atom_id res chain seq x y z
N MET A 1 -17.51 -8.39 -20.29
CA MET A 1 -16.19 -7.74 -20.05
C MET A 1 -15.16 -8.57 -20.77
N ASP A 2 -14.50 -8.01 -21.78
CA ASP A 2 -13.40 -8.70 -22.45
C ASP A 2 -12.18 -8.77 -21.54
N LEU A 3 -11.27 -9.72 -21.78
CA LEU A 3 -10.04 -9.92 -21.01
C LEU A 3 -9.23 -8.62 -20.83
N ILE A 4 -9.25 -7.75 -21.84
CA ILE A 4 -8.58 -6.45 -21.84
C ILE A 4 -9.22 -5.48 -20.82
N GLY A 5 -10.55 -5.51 -20.65
CA GLY A 5 -11.24 -4.68 -19.65
C GLY A 5 -10.93 -5.10 -18.22
N ILE A 6 -10.73 -6.40 -17.99
CA ILE A 6 -10.28 -6.92 -16.68
C ILE A 6 -8.85 -6.45 -16.40
N ALA A 7 -7.96 -6.52 -17.39
CA ALA A 7 -6.58 -6.06 -17.25
C ALA A 7 -6.52 -4.55 -16.97
N GLU A 8 -7.32 -3.73 -17.66
CA GLU A 8 -7.39 -2.28 -17.40
C GLU A 8 -7.90 -1.97 -15.99
N ASN A 9 -8.97 -2.64 -15.55
CA ASN A 9 -9.52 -2.43 -14.21
C ASN A 9 -8.53 -2.87 -13.12
N THR A 10 -7.83 -3.98 -13.35
CA THR A 10 -6.76 -4.47 -12.47
C THR A 10 -5.64 -3.45 -12.32
N VAL A 11 -5.15 -2.89 -13.44
CA VAL A 11 -4.11 -1.86 -13.42
C VAL A 11 -4.60 -0.59 -12.71
N LYS A 12 -5.85 -0.17 -12.93
CA LYS A 12 -6.45 0.97 -12.23
C LYS A 12 -6.50 0.75 -10.72
N ILE A 13 -6.95 -0.42 -10.28
CA ILE A 13 -7.02 -0.78 -8.86
C ILE A 13 -5.61 -0.77 -8.25
N ILE A 14 -4.62 -1.38 -8.91
CA ILE A 14 -3.22 -1.36 -8.46
C ILE A 14 -2.69 0.07 -8.36
N LEU A 15 -3.00 0.93 -9.33
CA LEU A 15 -2.55 2.32 -9.34
C LEU A 15 -3.19 3.11 -8.19
N ILE A 16 -4.50 3.01 -8.01
CA ILE A 16 -5.25 3.66 -6.93
C ILE A 16 -4.78 3.13 -5.56
N LEU A 17 -4.43 1.84 -5.48
CA LEU A 17 -3.86 1.22 -4.28
C LEU A 17 -2.43 1.67 -3.97
N GLY A 18 -1.61 1.78 -5.00
CA GLY A 18 -0.20 2.14 -4.91
C GLY A 18 0.02 3.63 -4.64
N LEU A 19 -0.78 4.51 -5.24
CA LEU A 19 -0.55 5.96 -5.18
C LEU A 19 -0.56 6.54 -3.75
N PRO A 20 -1.59 6.36 -2.92
CA PRO A 20 -1.59 6.92 -1.58
C PRO A 20 -0.60 6.19 -0.65
N SER A 21 -0.37 4.89 -0.84
CA SER A 21 0.64 4.17 -0.05
C SER A 21 2.06 4.65 -0.34
N LEU A 22 2.38 4.94 -1.62
CA LEU A 22 3.63 5.56 -2.03
C LEU A 22 3.81 6.97 -1.45
N ILE A 23 2.78 7.81 -1.53
CA ILE A 23 2.84 9.18 -0.97
C ILE A 23 3.10 9.14 0.54
N VAL A 24 2.36 8.30 1.27
CA VAL A 24 2.51 8.24 2.74
C VAL A 24 3.86 7.63 3.14
N SER A 25 4.30 6.55 2.49
CA SER A 25 5.63 5.97 2.74
C SER A 25 6.77 6.95 2.44
N MET A 26 6.62 7.78 1.40
CA MET A 26 7.58 8.82 1.06
C MET A 26 7.63 9.92 2.13
N ILE A 27 6.47 10.41 2.59
CA ILE A 27 6.40 11.41 3.67
C ILE A 27 7.03 10.88 4.95
N ILE A 28 6.65 9.67 5.37
CA ILE A 28 7.18 9.03 6.58
C ILE A 28 8.69 8.81 6.45
N GLY A 29 9.15 8.32 5.30
CA GLY A 29 10.57 8.11 5.02
C GLY A 29 11.38 9.41 5.08
N LEU A 30 10.85 10.50 4.52
CA LEU A 30 11.47 11.82 4.57
C LEU A 30 11.55 12.36 5.99
N VAL A 31 10.46 12.29 6.75
CA VAL A 31 10.41 12.73 8.15
C VAL A 31 11.47 12.00 8.97
N ILE A 32 11.52 10.67 8.88
CA ILE A 32 12.50 9.85 9.62
C ILE A 32 13.93 10.20 9.18
N SER A 33 14.18 10.36 7.88
CA SER A 33 15.50 10.75 7.35
C SER A 33 15.97 12.08 7.94
N ILE A 34 15.09 13.09 7.98
CA ILE A 34 15.38 14.40 8.55
C ILE A 34 15.65 14.29 10.06
N PHE A 35 14.81 13.59 10.82
CA PHE A 35 15.01 13.41 12.26
C PHE A 35 16.32 12.68 12.57
N SER A 36 16.65 11.65 11.79
CA SER A 36 17.92 10.93 11.93
C SER A 36 19.13 11.82 11.62
N ALA A 37 19.03 12.71 10.63
CA ALA A 37 20.09 13.64 10.25
C ALA A 37 20.27 14.80 11.25
N VAL A 38 19.18 15.42 11.72
CA VAL A 38 19.22 16.59 12.61
C VAL A 38 19.78 16.24 14.00
N THR A 39 19.51 15.03 14.49
CA THR A 39 19.94 14.61 15.83
C THR A 39 21.41 14.15 15.87
N GLN A 40 22.11 14.11 14.72
CA GLN A 40 23.51 13.64 14.58
C GLN A 40 23.77 12.24 15.15
N VAL A 41 22.74 11.41 15.30
CA VAL A 41 22.89 10.01 15.73
C VAL A 41 23.11 9.14 14.49
N ASN A 42 24.38 8.92 14.15
CA ASN A 42 24.82 7.99 13.10
C ASN A 42 25.02 6.56 13.65
N ASP A 43 24.35 6.22 14.76
CA ASP A 43 24.36 4.87 15.30
C ASP A 43 23.19 4.09 14.71
N ALA A 44 23.50 3.18 13.80
CA ALA A 44 22.52 2.43 13.01
C ALA A 44 21.48 1.71 13.87
N SER A 45 21.85 1.32 15.10
CA SER A 45 20.98 0.60 16.05
C SER A 45 19.87 1.51 16.62
N LEU A 46 20.18 2.78 16.90
CA LEU A 46 19.23 3.70 17.54
C LEU A 46 18.27 4.31 16.52
N SER A 47 18.71 4.53 15.28
CA SER A 47 17.86 5.01 14.17
C SER A 47 16.86 3.95 13.68
N PHE A 48 17.16 2.67 13.93
CA PHE A 48 16.31 1.55 13.50
C PHE A 48 14.99 1.45 14.28
N VAL A 49 15.00 1.74 15.59
CA VAL A 49 13.83 1.56 16.45
C VAL A 49 12.69 2.53 16.12
N PRO A 50 12.91 3.86 16.02
CA PRO A 50 11.85 4.79 15.63
C PRO A 50 11.30 4.44 14.25
N LYS A 51 12.19 4.10 13.30
CA LYS A 51 11.80 3.74 11.92
C LYS A 51 10.86 2.53 11.89
N MET A 52 11.15 1.49 12.66
CA MET A 52 10.30 0.31 12.76
C MET A 52 8.92 0.64 13.33
N ILE A 53 8.84 1.45 14.40
CA ILE A 53 7.56 1.84 15.00
C ILE A 53 6.68 2.58 13.98
N PHE A 54 7.25 3.54 13.24
CA PHE A 54 6.50 4.30 12.24
C PHE A 54 6.03 3.43 11.07
N VAL A 55 6.87 2.50 10.58
CA VAL A 55 6.49 1.57 9.51
C VAL A 55 5.40 0.60 9.99
N SER A 56 5.51 0.06 11.20
CA SER A 56 4.48 -0.80 11.78
C SER A 56 3.15 -0.06 11.96
N ALA A 57 3.17 1.17 12.47
CA ALA A 57 1.97 2.00 12.60
C ALA A 57 1.35 2.29 11.22
N PHE A 58 2.17 2.59 10.22
CA PHE A 58 1.69 2.81 8.86
C PHE A 58 1.01 1.58 8.25
N ILE A 59 1.59 0.39 8.44
CA ILE A 59 1.00 -0.88 7.98
C ILE A 59 -0.35 -1.13 8.66
N LEU A 60 -0.46 -0.87 9.97
CA LEU A 60 -1.72 -1.05 10.71
C LEU A 60 -2.83 -0.11 10.20
N ILE A 61 -2.48 1.12 9.84
CA ILE A 61 -3.43 2.10 9.30
C ILE A 61 -3.80 1.77 7.85
N SER A 62 -2.87 1.23 7.05
CA SER A 62 -3.13 0.87 5.64
C SER A 62 -3.90 -0.44 5.49
N LEU A 63 -3.87 -1.32 6.49
CA LEU A 63 -4.56 -2.62 6.50
C LEU A 63 -6.04 -2.58 6.08
N PRO A 64 -6.92 -1.78 6.72
CA PRO A 64 -8.35 -1.77 6.37
C PRO A 64 -8.59 -1.32 4.93
N TRP A 65 -7.86 -0.30 4.48
CA TRP A 65 -8.04 0.25 3.14
C TRP A 65 -7.58 -0.71 2.03
N VAL A 66 -6.46 -1.43 2.25
CA VAL A 66 -6.01 -2.50 1.34
C VAL A 66 -7.02 -3.66 1.34
N GLY A 67 -7.57 -3.99 2.52
CA GLY A 67 -8.61 -5.01 2.67
C GLY A 67 -9.83 -4.73 1.81
N ASP A 68 -10.39 -3.51 1.89
CA ASP A 68 -11.59 -3.11 1.14
C ASP A 68 -11.42 -3.26 -0.38
N HIS A 69 -10.25 -2.90 -0.90
CA HIS A 69 -9.96 -3.00 -2.33
C HIS A 69 -9.73 -4.44 -2.79
N LEU A 70 -9.06 -5.26 -1.97
CA LEU A 70 -8.88 -6.68 -2.27
C LEU A 70 -10.21 -7.42 -2.26
N GLU A 71 -11.10 -7.09 -1.32
CA GLU A 71 -12.45 -7.65 -1.29
C GLU A 71 -13.25 -7.27 -2.53
N THR A 72 -13.21 -5.99 -2.92
CA THR A 72 -13.89 -5.49 -4.14
C THR A 72 -13.37 -6.20 -5.39
N PHE A 73 -12.04 -6.31 -5.53
CA PHE A 73 -11.43 -7.02 -6.65
C PHE A 73 -11.81 -8.51 -6.69
N THR A 74 -11.87 -9.15 -5.52
CA THR A 74 -12.25 -10.57 -5.41
C THR A 74 -13.71 -10.78 -5.85
N LYS A 75 -14.62 -9.87 -5.47
CA LYS A 75 -16.03 -9.91 -5.92
C LYS A 75 -16.14 -9.72 -7.42
N ASP A 76 -15.44 -8.74 -7.99
CA ASP A 76 -15.41 -8.51 -9.44
C ASP A 76 -14.94 -9.76 -10.20
N LEU A 77 -13.89 -10.44 -9.71
CA LEU A 77 -13.42 -11.69 -10.32
C LEU A 77 -14.43 -12.83 -10.19
N TRP A 78 -15.10 -12.94 -9.06
CA TRP A 78 -16.10 -13.99 -8.83
C TRP A 78 -17.30 -13.83 -9.77
N ASP A 79 -17.79 -12.61 -9.97
CA ASP A 79 -18.88 -12.32 -10.91
C ASP A 79 -18.51 -12.66 -12.37
N ILE A 80 -17.26 -12.40 -12.74
CA ILE A 80 -16.74 -12.79 -14.07
C ILE A 80 -16.77 -14.31 -14.22
N ILE A 81 -16.27 -15.06 -13.23
CA ILE A 81 -16.26 -16.54 -13.27
C ILE A 81 -17.69 -17.09 -13.40
N LEU A 82 -18.65 -16.57 -12.63
CA LEU A 82 -20.05 -17.01 -12.68
C LEU A 82 -20.72 -16.71 -14.03
N THR A 83 -20.35 -15.61 -14.69
CA THR A 83 -20.91 -15.22 -15.99
C THR A 83 -20.38 -16.10 -17.14
N PHE A 84 -19.14 -16.58 -17.05
CA PHE A 84 -18.54 -17.49 -18.04
C PHE A 84 -18.87 -18.98 -17.79
N GLY A 85 -19.42 -19.31 -16.61
CA GLY A 85 -19.85 -20.66 -16.25
C GLY A 85 -21.21 -21.08 -16.86
N HIS A 86 -21.87 -20.19 -17.59
CA HIS A 86 -23.09 -20.44 -18.37
C HIS A 86 -22.82 -20.39 -19.88
#